data_AF-A0A2G9RCP5-F1
#
_entry.id   AF-A0A2G9RCP5-F1
#
_cell.length_a   1.000
_cell.length_b   1.000
_cell.length_c   1.000
_cell.angle_alpha   90.00
_cell.angle_beta   90.00
_cell.angle_gamma   90.00
#
_symmetry.space_group_name_H-M   'P 1'
#
loop_
_entity.id
_entity.type
_entity.pdbx_description
1 polymer ?
#
loop_
_entity_poly.entity_id
_entity_poly.type
_entity_poly.pdbx_seq_one_letter_code
_entity_poly.pdbx_strand_id
1 'polypeptide(L)'
;MQGKRFVAMKVVKSAQHYTETALDEIKLLRCVRESDPGDPNKDMVVQLIDDFKISGMNDSLTPFAPKERWPKMVLKTPMMGEAWTYLVTSDMERCFKHGSKAVKIQPFRALSQVLQGLDYLHSKCKIIHTDIKPENILMCVDDAYVRRMAAEATEWQKAGAPPPSGSAGIC
;
A
#
# COMPACT_ATOMS: atom_id res chain seq x y z
N MET A 1 16.15 -3.05 19.46
CA MET A 1 15.74 -1.68 19.11
C MET A 1 15.31 -1.67 17.65
N GLN A 2 14.02 -1.47 17.35
CA GLN A 2 13.57 -1.29 15.96
C GLN A 2 14.03 0.09 15.49
N GLY A 3 14.85 0.13 14.44
CA GLY A 3 15.28 1.38 13.82
C GLY A 3 14.10 2.17 13.24
N LYS A 4 14.27 3.49 13.09
CA LYS A 4 13.28 4.34 12.40
C LYS A 4 13.17 3.87 10.94
N ARG A 5 11.98 3.47 10.51
CA ARG A 5 11.67 3.08 9.12
C ARG A 5 10.51 3.89 8.57
N PHE A 6 10.50 4.12 7.27
CA PHE A 6 9.37 4.72 6.56
C PHE A 6 8.24 3.69 6.41
N VAL A 7 7.00 4.17 6.42
CA VAL A 7 5.78 3.34 6.32
C VAL A 7 4.75 4.02 5.44
N ALA A 8 3.94 3.25 4.73
CA ALA A 8 2.78 3.76 4.02
C ALA A 8 1.62 3.92 5.02
N MET A 9 0.90 5.03 4.93
CA MET A 9 -0.23 5.34 5.79
C MET A 9 -1.49 5.56 4.94
N LYS A 10 -2.48 4.68 5.08
CA LYS A 10 -3.77 4.77 4.40
C LYS A 10 -4.79 5.39 5.34
N VAL A 11 -5.23 6.61 5.04
CA VAL A 11 -6.27 7.33 5.81
C VAL A 11 -7.62 7.15 5.12
N VAL A 12 -8.54 6.47 5.79
CA VAL A 12 -9.86 6.16 5.25
C VAL A 12 -10.83 7.34 5.45
N LYS A 13 -11.72 7.56 4.48
CA LYS A 13 -12.77 8.57 4.56
C LYS A 13 -13.70 8.30 5.75
N SER A 14 -14.14 9.37 6.42
CA SER A 14 -15.03 9.31 7.58
C SER A 14 -16.49 9.24 7.10
N ALA A 15 -16.96 8.03 6.81
CA ALA A 15 -18.37 7.69 6.66
C ALA A 15 -18.58 6.22 7.07
N GLN A 16 -19.82 5.85 7.40
CA GLN A 16 -20.15 4.52 7.91
C GLN A 16 -19.61 3.40 7.02
N HIS A 17 -20.03 3.37 5.75
CA HIS A 17 -19.71 2.30 4.81
C HIS A 17 -18.20 2.16 4.56
N TYR A 18 -17.47 3.28 4.48
CA TYR A 18 -16.01 3.26 4.35
C TYR A 18 -15.34 2.73 5.62
N THR A 19 -15.86 3.08 6.80
CA THR A 19 -15.32 2.66 8.09
C THR A 19 -15.55 1.17 8.31
N GLU A 20 -16.74 0.67 8.01
CA GLU A 20 -17.07 -0.76 8.07
C GLU A 20 -16.17 -1.58 7.14
N THR A 21 -16.03 -1.14 5.89
CA THR A 21 -15.13 -1.78 4.92
C THR A 21 -13.67 -1.79 5.40
N ALA A 22 -13.20 -0.68 5.98
CA ALA A 22 -11.85 -0.61 6.53
C ALA A 22 -11.65 -1.51 7.76
N LEU A 23 -12.67 -1.69 8.59
CA LEU A 23 -12.62 -2.62 9.71
C LEU A 23 -12.48 -4.06 9.22
N ASP A 24 -13.16 -4.42 8.14
CA ASP A 24 -13.03 -5.75 7.55
C ASP A 24 -11.66 -5.95 6.89
N GLU A 25 -11.12 -4.94 6.20
CA GLU A 25 -9.74 -4.94 5.70
C GLU A 25 -8.72 -5.14 6.84
N ILE A 26 -8.88 -4.43 7.96
CA ILE A 26 -8.02 -4.59 9.15
C ILE A 26 -8.11 -6.01 9.72
N LYS A 27 -9.31 -6.57 9.84
CA LYS A 27 -9.49 -7.95 10.33
C LYS A 27 -8.77 -8.96 9.43
N LEU A 28 -8.93 -8.83 8.11
CA LEU A 28 -8.25 -9.69 7.15
C LEU A 28 -6.72 -9.56 7.26
N LEU A 29 -6.19 -8.34 7.28
CA LEU A 29 -4.74 -8.13 7.37
C LEU A 29 -4.15 -8.58 8.72
N ARG A 30 -4.90 -8.48 9.83
CA ARG A 30 -4.51 -9.05 11.12
C ARG A 30 -4.47 -10.57 11.06
N CYS A 31 -5.48 -11.21 10.47
CA CYS A 31 -5.48 -12.66 10.25
C CYS A 31 -4.26 -13.10 9.42
N VAL A 32 -3.93 -12.39 8.33
CA VAL A 32 -2.73 -12.66 7.53
C VAL A 32 -1.46 -12.59 8.38
N ARG A 33 -1.33 -11.57 9.24
CA ARG A 33 -0.14 -11.37 10.08
C ARG A 33 0.03 -12.45 11.15
N GLU A 34 -1.07 -12.97 11.67
CA GLU A 34 -1.10 -13.79 12.89
C GLU A 34 -1.25 -15.29 12.61
N SER A 35 -1.71 -15.70 11.43
CA SER A 35 -2.03 -17.11 11.12
C SER A 35 -0.83 -18.06 11.22
N ASP A 36 0.30 -17.72 10.59
CA ASP A 36 1.56 -18.46 10.75
C ASP A 36 2.75 -17.50 10.57
N PRO A 37 3.20 -16.83 11.67
CA PRO A 37 4.27 -15.84 11.59
C PRO A 37 5.63 -16.42 11.20
N GLY A 38 5.80 -17.74 11.23
CA GLY A 38 7.05 -18.40 10.84
C GLY A 38 7.14 -18.73 9.35
N ASP A 39 6.02 -18.68 8.63
CA ASP A 39 5.98 -19.01 7.21
C ASP A 39 6.57 -17.85 6.36
N PRO A 40 7.61 -18.09 5.55
CA PRO A 40 8.20 -17.05 4.71
C PRO A 40 7.26 -16.56 3.60
N ASN A 41 6.26 -17.36 3.20
CA ASN A 41 5.31 -16.97 2.16
C ASN A 41 4.40 -15.81 2.60
N LYS A 42 4.28 -15.55 3.91
CA LYS A 42 3.54 -14.39 4.44
C LYS A 42 4.12 -13.07 3.90
N ASP A 43 5.42 -13.01 3.65
CA ASP A 43 6.11 -11.80 3.20
C ASP A 43 5.78 -11.46 1.73
N MET A 44 5.11 -12.37 1.01
CA MET A 44 4.53 -12.12 -0.31
C MET A 44 3.12 -11.49 -0.23
N VAL A 45 2.59 -11.25 0.97
CA VAL A 45 1.32 -10.55 1.22
C VAL A 45 1.61 -9.29 2.02
N VAL A 46 0.94 -8.18 1.71
CA VAL A 46 1.13 -6.92 2.44
C VAL A 46 0.80 -7.10 3.93
N GLN A 47 1.72 -6.65 4.79
CA GLN A 47 1.59 -6.83 6.24
C GLN A 47 1.08 -5.57 6.90
N LEU A 48 0.04 -5.69 7.73
CA LEU A 48 -0.39 -4.59 8.60
C LEU A 48 0.61 -4.41 9.74
N ILE A 49 1.26 -3.24 9.77
CA ILE A 49 2.17 -2.85 10.85
C ILE A 49 1.34 -2.45 12.08
N ASP A 50 0.36 -1.58 11.86
CA ASP A 50 -0.41 -0.93 12.92
C ASP A 50 -1.71 -0.34 12.34
N ASP A 51 -2.73 -0.17 13.18
CA ASP A 51 -3.95 0.55 12.84
C ASP A 51 -4.43 1.39 14.03
N PHE A 52 -4.99 2.57 13.74
CA PHE A 52 -5.47 3.48 14.77
C PHE A 52 -6.58 4.39 14.22
N LYS A 53 -7.26 5.09 15.12
CA LYS A 53 -8.39 5.98 14.82
C LYS A 53 -8.00 7.44 15.05
N ILE A 54 -8.45 8.33 14.17
CA ILE A 54 -8.31 9.79 14.32
C ILE A 54 -9.71 10.42 14.32
N SER A 55 -9.98 11.24 15.34
CA SER A 55 -11.17 12.12 15.41
C SER A 55 -10.79 13.54 14.93
N GLY A 56 -11.75 14.30 14.40
CA GLY A 56 -11.49 15.59 13.77
C GLY A 56 -11.47 16.75 14.78
N MET A 57 -10.77 17.86 14.48
CA MET A 57 -10.72 19.01 15.39
C MET A 57 -11.99 19.89 15.38
N ASN A 58 -12.89 19.70 14.42
CA ASN A 58 -14.20 20.39 14.39
C ASN A 58 -15.25 19.72 15.29
N ASP A 59 -14.83 18.85 16.19
CA ASP A 59 -15.70 18.01 17.03
C ASP A 59 -16.22 18.74 18.29
N SER A 60 -15.93 20.05 18.47
CA SER A 60 -16.18 20.77 19.73
C SER A 60 -17.12 21.98 19.68
N LEU A 61 -17.60 22.44 18.51
CA LEU A 61 -18.17 23.81 18.41
C LEU A 61 -19.54 23.96 17.74
N THR A 62 -20.21 22.90 17.30
CA THR A 62 -21.58 23.03 16.79
C THR A 62 -22.58 22.19 17.62
N PRO A 63 -23.54 22.82 18.32
CA PRO A 63 -24.60 22.12 19.06
C PRO A 63 -25.50 21.21 18.20
N PHE A 64 -25.32 21.26 16.87
CA PHE A 64 -26.08 20.54 15.86
C PHE A 64 -25.24 19.51 15.08
N ALA A 65 -24.02 19.19 15.53
CA ALA A 65 -23.23 18.15 14.88
C ALA A 65 -23.98 16.79 14.93
N PRO A 66 -24.07 16.05 13.80
CA PRO A 66 -24.73 14.75 13.77
C PRO A 66 -24.12 13.79 14.78
N LYS A 67 -24.95 13.07 15.54
CA LYS A 67 -24.52 12.07 16.54
C LYS A 67 -23.74 10.89 15.96
N GLU A 68 -23.82 10.66 14.65
CA GLU A 68 -23.20 9.50 13.97
C GLU A 68 -21.96 9.92 13.17
N ARG A 69 -20.96 10.48 13.86
CA ARG A 69 -19.68 10.81 13.23
C ARG A 69 -18.70 9.64 13.37
N TRP A 70 -18.37 9.03 12.24
CA TRP A 70 -17.45 7.89 12.18
C TRP A 70 -15.98 8.34 12.24
N PRO A 71 -15.14 7.68 13.06
CA PRO A 71 -13.72 8.01 13.15
C PRO A 71 -13.00 7.70 11.84
N LYS A 72 -11.95 8.45 11.51
CA LYS A 72 -11.07 8.10 10.39
C LYS A 72 -10.22 6.91 10.80
N MET A 73 -10.38 5.78 10.13
CA MET A 73 -9.51 4.62 10.28
C MET A 73 -8.18 4.90 9.56
N VAL A 74 -7.08 4.54 10.20
CA VAL A 74 -5.74 4.67 9.63
C VAL A 74 -5.03 3.34 9.70
N LEU A 75 -4.55 2.85 8.56
CA LEU A 75 -3.78 1.61 8.44
C LEU A 75 -2.33 1.96 8.08
N LYS A 76 -1.36 1.31 8.74
CA LYS A 76 0.07 1.42 8.44
C LYS A 76 0.59 0.12 7.83
N THR A 77 1.29 0.20 6.72
CA THR A 77 1.92 -0.93 6.02
C THR A 77 3.36 -0.59 5.61
N PRO A 78 4.20 -1.58 5.21
CA PRO A 78 5.49 -1.29 4.61
C PRO A 78 5.35 -0.36 3.39
N MET A 79 6.38 0.46 3.15
CA MET A 79 6.46 1.21 1.90
C MET A 79 6.62 0.22 0.74
N MET A 80 5.71 0.33 -0.23
CA MET A 80 5.75 -0.40 -1.49
C MET A 80 5.85 0.61 -2.63
N GLY A 81 6.37 0.16 -3.77
CA GLY A 81 6.41 0.91 -5.01
C GLY A 81 5.12 0.77 -5.81
N GLU A 82 5.26 0.95 -7.11
CA GLU A 82 4.14 0.95 -8.06
C GLU A 82 3.52 -0.43 -8.26
N ALA A 83 2.26 -0.43 -8.68
CA ALA A 83 1.56 -1.65 -9.07
C ALA A 83 2.11 -2.23 -10.38
N TRP A 84 2.03 -3.54 -10.52
CA TRP A 84 2.59 -4.26 -11.67
C TRP A 84 2.01 -3.79 -13.01
N THR A 85 0.72 -3.39 -13.06
CA THR A 85 0.10 -2.82 -14.28
C THR A 85 0.95 -1.70 -14.88
N TYR A 86 1.40 -0.75 -14.07
CA TYR A 86 2.16 0.41 -14.54
C TYR A 86 3.52 0.02 -15.10
N LEU A 87 4.18 -0.96 -14.51
CA LEU A 87 5.49 -1.39 -14.95
C LEU A 87 5.42 -2.15 -16.27
N VAL A 88 4.41 -3.01 -16.45
CA VAL A 88 4.22 -3.72 -17.73
C VAL A 88 3.94 -2.74 -18.86
N THR A 89 3.06 -1.75 -18.63
CA THR A 89 2.74 -0.75 -19.67
C THR A 89 3.96 0.11 -20.00
N SER A 90 4.68 0.59 -18.99
CA SER A 90 5.89 1.40 -19.16
C SER A 90 7.00 0.65 -19.91
N ASP A 91 7.23 -0.61 -19.58
CA ASP A 91 8.23 -1.45 -20.25
C ASP A 91 7.88 -1.71 -21.70
N MET A 92 6.62 -2.03 -21.97
CA MET A 92 6.15 -2.30 -23.31
C MET A 92 6.30 -1.07 -24.21
N GLU A 93 5.95 0.12 -23.69
CA GLU A 93 6.18 1.38 -24.39
C GLU A 93 7.65 1.67 -24.66
N ARG A 94 8.53 1.42 -23.67
CA ARG A 94 9.96 1.71 -23.80
C ARG A 94 10.65 0.78 -24.78
N CYS A 95 10.29 -0.51 -24.77
CA CYS A 95 10.75 -1.48 -25.76
C CYS A 95 10.32 -1.09 -27.17
N PHE A 96 9.06 -0.69 -27.33
CA PHE A 96 8.51 -0.32 -28.63
C PHE A 96 9.10 0.98 -29.19
N LYS A 97 9.23 2.02 -28.35
CA LYS A 97 9.72 3.35 -28.77
C LYS A 97 11.23 3.42 -28.98
N HIS A 98 12.01 2.71 -28.17
CA HIS A 98 13.46 2.91 -28.11
C HIS A 98 14.29 1.66 -28.43
N GLY A 99 13.66 0.53 -28.80
CA GLY A 99 14.36 -0.75 -28.98
C GLY A 99 15.16 -1.17 -27.74
N SER A 100 14.80 -0.62 -26.58
CA SER A 100 15.54 -0.81 -25.33
C SER A 100 15.27 -2.22 -24.81
N LYS A 101 16.29 -2.82 -24.18
CA LYS A 101 16.07 -4.04 -23.39
C LYS A 101 15.03 -3.71 -22.31
N ALA A 102 13.97 -4.52 -22.22
CA ALA A 102 12.95 -4.40 -21.17
C ALA A 102 13.59 -4.18 -19.80
N VAL A 103 12.94 -3.42 -18.90
CA VAL A 103 13.34 -3.47 -17.49
C VAL A 103 13.36 -4.94 -17.08
N LYS A 104 14.27 -5.30 -16.18
CA LYS A 104 14.44 -6.67 -15.70
C LYS A 104 13.24 -7.13 -14.83
N ILE A 105 12.01 -6.84 -15.23
CA ILE A 105 10.85 -7.54 -14.70
C ILE A 105 11.02 -8.98 -15.12
N GLN A 106 11.17 -9.86 -14.12
CA GLN A 106 11.21 -11.29 -14.31
C GLN A 106 9.79 -11.81 -14.09
N PRO A 107 8.91 -11.85 -15.12
CA PRO A 107 7.48 -12.16 -14.94
C PRO A 107 7.27 -13.52 -14.27
N PHE A 108 8.11 -14.51 -14.58
CA PHE A 108 8.08 -15.82 -13.91
C PHE A 108 8.37 -15.73 -12.42
N ARG A 109 9.31 -14.86 -12.00
CA ARG A 109 9.61 -14.64 -10.59
C ARG A 109 8.47 -13.93 -9.88
N ALA A 110 7.89 -12.90 -10.50
CA ALA A 110 6.72 -12.19 -9.96
C ALA A 110 5.53 -13.14 -9.80
N LEU A 111 5.24 -13.96 -10.82
CA LEU A 111 4.17 -14.96 -10.75
C LEU A 111 4.42 -15.99 -9.65
N SER A 112 5.67 -16.47 -9.51
CA SER A 112 6.04 -17.38 -8.42
C SER A 112 5.78 -16.77 -7.04
N GLN A 113 6.08 -15.48 -6.86
CA GLN A 113 5.84 -14.77 -5.60
C GLN A 113 4.34 -14.57 -5.33
N VAL A 114 3.55 -14.26 -6.36
CA VAL A 114 2.09 -14.17 -6.25
C VAL A 114 1.51 -15.52 -5.82
N LEU A 115 1.97 -16.62 -6.41
CA LEU A 115 1.52 -17.97 -6.05
C LEU A 115 1.91 -18.35 -4.62
N GLN A 116 3.11 -17.96 -4.16
CA GLN A 116 3.53 -18.14 -2.76
C GLN A 116 2.60 -17.40 -1.79
N GLY A 117 2.30 -16.13 -2.08
CA GLY A 117 1.35 -15.35 -1.27
C GLY A 117 -0.05 -15.96 -1.25
N LEU A 118 -0.53 -16.44 -2.40
CA LEU A 118 -1.82 -17.13 -2.51
C LEU A 118 -1.85 -18.45 -1.76
N ASP A 119 -0.78 -19.24 -1.81
CA ASP A 119 -0.67 -20.48 -1.04
C ASP A 119 -0.76 -20.18 0.47
N TYR A 120 -0.08 -19.14 0.95
CA TYR A 120 -0.20 -18.72 2.35
C TYR A 120 -1.62 -18.26 2.72
N LEU A 121 -2.25 -17.43 1.88
CA LEU A 121 -3.62 -16.97 2.09
C LEU A 121 -4.62 -18.13 2.19
N HIS A 122 -4.54 -19.09 1.28
CA HIS A 122 -5.46 -20.21 1.23
C HIS A 122 -5.17 -21.29 2.28
N SER A 123 -3.90 -21.70 2.42
CA SER A 123 -3.53 -22.83 3.27
C SER A 123 -3.49 -22.44 4.75
N LYS A 124 -2.94 -21.27 5.10
CA LYS A 124 -2.76 -20.81 6.48
C LYS A 124 -3.90 -19.92 6.95
N CYS A 125 -4.27 -18.90 6.16
CA CYS A 125 -5.21 -17.87 6.61
C CYS A 125 -6.68 -18.22 6.34
N LYS A 126 -6.96 -19.18 5.45
CA LYS A 126 -8.31 -19.51 4.94
C LYS A 126 -9.02 -18.32 4.29
N ILE A 127 -8.25 -17.45 3.63
CA ILE A 127 -8.74 -16.23 2.95
C ILE A 127 -8.70 -16.45 1.45
N ILE A 128 -9.78 -16.09 0.75
CA ILE A 128 -9.82 -15.99 -0.72
C ILE A 128 -9.73 -14.50 -1.07
N HIS A 129 -8.73 -14.10 -1.86
CA HIS A 129 -8.54 -12.67 -2.20
C HIS A 129 -9.66 -12.11 -3.09
N THR A 130 -10.22 -12.92 -3.99
CA THR A 130 -11.30 -12.60 -4.96
C THR A 130 -10.98 -11.57 -6.06
N ASP A 131 -10.03 -10.66 -5.87
CA ASP A 131 -9.68 -9.62 -6.87
C ASP A 131 -8.18 -9.64 -7.27
N ILE A 132 -7.66 -10.81 -7.65
CA ILE A 132 -6.26 -10.91 -8.11
C ILE A 132 -6.15 -10.36 -9.53
N LYS A 133 -5.43 -9.24 -9.65
CA LYS A 133 -5.16 -8.54 -10.90
C LYS A 133 -3.88 -7.70 -10.79
N PRO A 134 -3.25 -7.29 -11.91
CA PRO A 134 -1.97 -6.59 -11.89
C PRO A 134 -1.97 -5.28 -11.08
N GLU A 135 -3.13 -4.63 -10.91
CA GLU A 135 -3.29 -3.39 -10.13
C GLU A 135 -3.13 -3.63 -8.62
N ASN A 136 -3.41 -4.84 -8.15
CA ASN A 136 -3.36 -5.23 -6.75
C ASN A 136 -2.04 -5.93 -6.38
N ILE A 137 -1.06 -5.97 -7.30
CA ILE A 137 0.27 -6.56 -7.07
C ILE A 137 1.28 -5.41 -7.03
N LEU A 138 1.80 -5.12 -5.83
CA LEU A 138 2.73 -4.02 -5.60
C LEU A 138 4.18 -4.49 -5.62
N MET A 139 5.06 -3.71 -6.24
CA MET A 139 6.50 -4.02 -6.26
C MET A 139 7.21 -3.48 -5.04
N CYS A 140 8.15 -4.25 -4.47
CA CYS A 140 9.01 -3.76 -3.40
C CYS A 140 10.01 -2.71 -3.94
N VAL A 141 10.27 -1.70 -3.11
CA VAL A 141 11.29 -0.67 -3.36
C VAL A 141 12.37 -0.76 -2.29
N ASP A 142 13.59 -0.37 -2.64
CA ASP A 142 14.68 -0.35 -1.67
C ASP A 142 14.64 0.90 -0.78
N ASP A 143 15.38 0.83 0.34
CA ASP A 143 15.47 1.94 1.30
C ASP A 143 16.05 3.22 0.68
N ALA A 144 16.91 3.11 -0.34
CA ALA A 144 17.51 4.27 -1.00
C ALA A 144 16.46 5.04 -1.80
N TYR A 145 15.61 4.34 -2.54
CA TYR A 145 14.49 4.90 -3.27
C TYR A 145 13.49 5.58 -2.33
N VAL A 146 13.12 4.91 -1.23
CA VAL A 146 12.19 5.46 -0.23
C VAL A 146 12.76 6.73 0.41
N ARG A 147 14.06 6.74 0.76
CA ARG A 147 14.73 7.92 1.32
C ARG A 147 14.79 9.08 0.34
N ARG A 148 15.03 8.80 -0.94
CA ARG A 148 15.02 9.82 -2.00
C ARG A 148 13.65 10.46 -2.13
N MET A 149 12.58 9.66 -2.23
CA MET A 149 11.21 10.18 -2.28
C MET A 149 10.86 11.04 -1.05
N ALA A 150 11.28 10.62 0.14
CA ALA A 150 11.05 11.39 1.36
C ALA A 150 11.80 12.73 1.37
N ALA A 151 13.03 12.77 0.82
CA ALA A 151 13.80 14.00 0.67
C ALA A 151 13.12 14.97 -0.30
N GLU A 152 12.72 14.50 -1.48
CA GLU A 152 12.02 15.28 -2.50
C GLU A 152 10.69 15.87 -1.95
N ALA A 153 9.91 15.06 -1.23
CA ALA A 153 8.69 15.53 -0.58
C ALA A 153 8.95 16.64 0.47
N THR A 154 10.05 16.54 1.20
CA THR A 154 10.45 17.56 2.19
C THR A 154 10.84 18.87 1.49
N GLU A 155 11.48 18.80 0.34
CA GLU A 155 11.85 19.97 -0.46
C GLU A 155 10.62 20.69 -1.03
N TRP A 156 9.64 19.95 -1.56
CA TRP A 156 8.39 20.56 -2.05
C TRP A 156 7.62 21.27 -0.95
N GLN A 157 7.54 20.66 0.23
CA GLN A 157 6.89 21.30 1.37
C GLN A 157 7.58 22.62 1.77
N LYS A 158 8.92 22.68 1.71
CA LYS A 158 9.69 23.91 1.97
C LYS A 158 9.50 24.97 0.89
N ALA A 159 9.37 24.54 -0.36
CA ALA A 159 9.15 25.42 -1.51
C ALA A 159 7.71 25.95 -1.59
N GLY A 160 6.79 25.47 -0.74
CA GLY A 160 5.36 25.79 -0.86
C GLY A 160 4.71 25.23 -2.13
N ALA A 161 5.40 24.32 -2.82
CA ALA A 161 4.92 23.71 -4.06
C ALA A 161 3.90 22.61 -3.72
N PRO A 162 2.84 22.44 -4.54
CA PRO A 162 1.97 21.29 -4.39
C PRO A 162 2.80 20.00 -4.58
N PRO A 163 2.50 18.92 -3.83
CA PRO A 163 3.14 17.64 -4.08
C PRO A 163 2.86 17.21 -5.53
N PRO A 164 3.78 16.47 -6.19
CA PRO A 164 3.52 15.95 -7.51
C PRO A 164 2.26 15.09 -7.44
N SER A 165 1.31 15.38 -8.33
CA SER A 165 0.30 14.39 -8.69
C SER A 165 1.04 13.16 -9.20
N GLY A 166 0.74 11.99 -8.62
CA GLY A 166 1.51 10.76 -8.77
C GLY A 166 1.96 10.44 -10.20
N SER A 167 3.13 9.81 -10.32
CA SER A 167 3.66 9.16 -11.53
C SER A 167 3.54 9.99 -12.82
N ALA A 168 3.67 11.31 -12.73
CA ALA A 168 3.78 12.22 -13.87
C ALA A 168 5.02 13.10 -13.65
N GLY A 169 6.21 12.51 -13.78
CA GLY A 169 7.45 13.25 -13.57
C GLY A 169 8.76 12.48 -13.63
N ILE A 170 8.75 11.18 -13.90
CA ILE A 170 9.98 10.43 -14.18
C ILE A 170 9.92 9.92 -15.62
N CYS A 171 10.14 10.84 -16.56
CA CYS A 171 10.55 10.55 -17.92
C CYS A 171 11.81 11.37 -18.20
#